data_AF-A0A8H2J9D8-F1
#
_entry.id   AF-A0A8H2J9D8-F1
#
_cell.length_a   1.000
_cell.length_b   1.000
_cell.length_c   1.000
_cell.angle_alpha   90.00
_cell.angle_beta   90.00
_cell.angle_gamma   90.00
#
_symmetry.space_group_name_H-M   'P 1'
#
loop_
_entity.id
_entity.type
_entity.pdbx_description
1 polymer ?
#
loop_
_entity_poly.entity_id
_entity_poly.type
_entity_poly.pdbx_seq_one_letter_code
_entity_poly.pdbx_strand_id
1 'polypeptide(L)'
;MSDKQDQARLAVSRIACALFWERGVAGTSGDDIAAAAGLSTRTIWRYFRSKESCVEPLLAKSADRFVASARRWPHELSLSEHLAADAITHPLSPQDIEDELSAIRLATMTASDPALRTAYLMVHDRMERGLIPVIADRLGLPDDDLTVRLCAAAVTGAFRVVDEDVSRAIVVNGKKVSQEEALTLMDRAIREATNGRLGGPVKR
;
A
#
# COMPACT_ATOMS: atom_id res chain seq x y z
N MET A 1 20.26 -5.05 2.19
CA MET A 1 20.24 -3.94 3.18
C MET A 1 19.83 -4.55 4.52
N SER A 2 20.45 -4.15 5.63
CA SER A 2 20.26 -4.82 6.92
C SER A 2 18.84 -4.59 7.45
N ASP A 3 18.21 -5.63 8.02
CA ASP A 3 16.90 -5.57 8.69
C ASP A 3 16.82 -4.40 9.70
N LYS A 4 17.94 -4.08 10.36
CA LYS A 4 18.05 -2.92 11.27
C LYS A 4 17.85 -1.57 10.59
N GLN A 5 18.32 -1.43 9.35
CA GLN A 5 18.18 -0.17 8.61
C GLN A 5 16.73 0.03 8.16
N ASP A 6 16.05 -1.03 7.73
CA ASP A 6 14.64 -0.95 7.33
C ASP A 6 13.72 -0.71 8.53
N GLN A 7 14.02 -1.31 9.70
CA GLN A 7 13.34 -0.99 10.96
C GLN A 7 13.53 0.49 11.36
N ALA A 8 14.75 1.02 11.26
CA ALA A 8 15.01 2.43 11.55
C ALA A 8 14.24 3.36 10.60
N ARG A 9 14.19 3.04 9.30
CA ARG A 9 13.42 3.80 8.31
C ARG A 9 11.92 3.75 8.59
N LEU A 10 11.39 2.59 8.98
CA LEU A 10 9.98 2.44 9.36
C LEU A 10 9.65 3.24 10.62
N ALA A 11 10.53 3.26 11.61
CA ALA A 11 10.34 4.07 12.82
C ALA A 11 10.26 5.58 12.50
N VAL A 12 11.17 6.09 11.68
CA VAL A 12 11.10 7.48 11.19
C VAL A 12 9.83 7.72 10.39
N SER A 13 9.41 6.73 9.59
CA SER A 13 8.22 6.83 8.76
C SER A 13 6.96 7.05 9.58
N ARG A 14 6.75 6.25 10.64
CA ARG A 14 5.63 6.43 11.58
C ARG A 14 5.58 7.83 12.18
N ILE A 15 6.73 8.37 12.58
CA ILE A 15 6.85 9.72 13.13
C ILE A 15 6.47 10.78 12.09
N ALA A 16 6.98 10.65 10.86
CA ALA A 16 6.64 11.58 9.78
C ALA A 16 5.13 11.54 9.45
N CYS A 17 4.53 10.35 9.43
CA CYS A 17 3.09 10.17 9.20
C CYS A 17 2.26 10.86 10.29
N ALA A 18 2.64 10.70 11.56
CA ALA A 18 1.98 11.35 12.69
C ALA A 18 2.08 12.88 12.59
N LEU A 19 3.27 13.43 12.35
CA LEU A 19 3.47 14.87 12.21
C LEU A 19 2.69 15.46 11.02
N PHE A 20 2.70 14.77 9.87
CA PHE A 20 1.91 15.19 8.70
C PHE A 20 0.42 15.21 9.01
N TRP A 21 -0.09 14.22 9.72
CA TRP A 21 -1.49 14.20 10.12
C TRP A 21 -1.84 15.32 11.11
N GLU A 22 -0.97 15.58 12.09
CA GLU A 22 -1.21 16.58 13.14
C GLU A 22 -1.08 18.02 12.64
N ARG A 23 -0.08 18.31 11.79
CA ARG A 23 0.34 19.68 11.43
C ARG A 23 0.16 19.99 9.95
N GLY A 24 -0.23 19.00 9.15
CA GLY A 24 -0.16 19.06 7.69
C GLY A 24 1.27 18.87 7.16
N VAL A 25 1.38 18.50 5.89
CA VAL A 25 2.68 18.32 5.21
C VAL A 25 3.44 19.65 5.14
N ALA A 26 2.77 20.75 4.77
CA ALA A 26 3.38 22.08 4.69
C ALA A 26 3.90 22.58 6.06
N GLY A 27 3.17 22.30 7.14
CA GLY A 27 3.53 22.68 8.51
C GLY A 27 4.59 21.79 9.17
N THR A 28 5.11 20.78 8.47
CA THR A 28 6.13 19.87 8.98
C THR A 28 7.41 20.00 8.17
N SER A 29 8.53 20.29 8.83
CA SER A 29 9.86 20.33 8.21
C SER A 29 10.64 19.03 8.40
N GLY A 30 11.73 18.87 7.65
CA GLY A 30 12.65 17.74 7.88
C GLY A 30 13.36 17.81 9.23
N ASP A 31 13.59 19.02 9.75
CA ASP A 31 14.17 19.23 11.08
C ASP A 31 13.20 18.80 12.19
N ASP A 32 11.90 19.05 12.03
CA ASP A 32 10.87 18.57 12.96
C ASP A 32 10.86 17.04 13.03
N ILE A 33 10.91 16.38 11.87
CA ILE A 33 10.97 14.91 11.78
C ILE A 33 12.25 14.39 12.43
N ALA A 34 13.39 15.03 12.15
CA ALA A 34 14.69 14.65 12.72
C ALA A 34 14.68 14.76 14.25
N ALA A 35 14.21 15.90 14.77
CA ALA A 35 14.09 16.15 16.20
C ALA A 35 13.17 15.13 16.89
N ALA A 36 11.98 14.87 16.32
CA ALA A 36 11.04 13.90 16.85
C ALA A 36 11.57 12.45 16.80
N ALA A 37 12.41 12.12 15.82
CA ALA A 37 13.07 10.82 15.72
C ALA A 37 14.34 10.69 16.57
N GLY A 38 14.80 11.76 17.24
CA GLY A 38 16.08 11.77 17.95
C GLY A 38 17.30 11.62 17.02
N LEU A 39 17.19 12.10 15.77
CA LEU A 39 18.21 11.99 14.74
C LEU A 39 18.66 13.38 14.27
N SER A 40 19.85 13.46 13.67
CA SER A 40 20.24 14.66 12.93
C SER A 40 19.55 14.72 11.57
N THR A 41 19.29 15.91 11.06
CA THR A 41 18.70 16.10 9.72
C THR A 41 19.58 15.46 8.63
N ARG A 42 20.91 15.52 8.79
CA ARG A 42 21.87 14.79 7.94
C ARG A 42 21.61 13.28 7.91
N THR A 43 21.20 12.69 9.02
CA THR A 43 20.86 11.26 9.08
C THR A 43 19.54 10.96 8.38
N ILE A 44 18.53 11.82 8.53
CA ILE A 44 17.27 11.70 7.79
C ILE A 44 17.52 11.73 6.28
N TRP A 45 18.29 12.71 5.78
CA TRP A 45 18.59 12.84 4.35
C TRP A 45 19.51 11.76 3.79
N ARG A 46 20.18 10.98 4.65
CA ARG A 46 20.87 9.75 4.22
C ARG A 46 19.89 8.63 3.89
N TYR A 47 18.70 8.64 4.49
CA TYR A 47 17.68 7.59 4.33
C TYR A 47 16.56 7.96 3.36
N PHE A 48 16.28 9.27 3.21
CA PHE A 48 15.12 9.79 2.53
C PHE A 48 15.50 10.91 1.56
N ARG A 49 14.79 10.98 0.43
CA ARG A 49 15.04 11.94 -0.65
C ARG A 49 14.44 13.31 -0.37
N SER A 50 13.33 13.33 0.36
CA SER A 50 12.58 14.50 0.80
C SER A 50 11.80 14.16 2.07
N LYS A 51 11.20 15.18 2.72
CA LYS A 51 10.35 14.94 3.89
C LYS A 51 9.15 14.05 3.55
N GLU A 52 8.58 14.20 2.35
CA GLU A 52 7.43 13.42 1.89
C GLU A 52 7.83 11.97 1.67
N SER A 53 9.03 11.70 1.13
CA SER A 53 9.53 10.33 0.99
C SER A 53 9.70 9.58 2.32
N CYS A 54 9.68 10.29 3.46
CA CYS A 54 9.68 9.65 4.78
C CYS A 54 8.46 8.76 5.00
N VAL A 55 7.33 8.96 4.31
CA VAL A 55 6.14 8.09 4.48
C VAL A 55 6.24 6.77 3.71
N GLU A 56 7.18 6.66 2.76
CA GLU A 56 7.26 5.51 1.87
C GLU A 56 7.43 4.17 2.59
N PRO A 57 8.26 4.03 3.66
CA PRO A 57 8.39 2.75 4.35
C PRO A 57 7.08 2.25 4.98
N LEU A 58 6.27 3.13 5.59
CA LEU A 58 5.00 2.76 6.18
C LEU A 58 3.98 2.35 5.11
N LEU A 59 3.86 3.13 4.04
CA LEU A 59 2.97 2.80 2.91
C LEU A 59 3.44 1.49 2.23
N ALA A 60 4.75 1.33 2.01
CA ALA A 60 5.33 0.14 1.43
C ALA A 60 5.09 -1.10 2.29
N LYS A 61 5.03 -0.98 3.61
CA LYS A 61 4.68 -2.11 4.49
C LYS A 61 3.24 -2.61 4.27
N SER A 62 2.29 -1.72 3.97
CA SER A 62 0.92 -2.13 3.59
C SER A 62 0.91 -2.79 2.21
N ALA A 63 1.54 -2.17 1.21
CA ALA A 63 1.66 -2.73 -0.14
C ALA A 63 2.39 -4.08 -0.18
N ASP A 64 3.52 -4.21 0.54
CA ASP A 64 4.31 -5.45 0.63
C ASP A 64 3.49 -6.57 1.30
N ARG A 65 2.61 -6.26 2.26
CA ARG A 65 1.68 -7.24 2.85
C ARG A 65 0.65 -7.73 1.83
N PHE A 66 0.07 -6.83 1.03
CA PHE A 66 -0.84 -7.22 -0.06
C PHE A 66 -0.13 -8.11 -1.08
N VAL A 67 1.07 -7.74 -1.53
CA VAL A 67 1.88 -8.56 -2.45
C VAL A 67 2.22 -9.92 -1.83
N ALA A 68 2.58 -9.97 -0.54
CA ALA A 68 2.86 -11.22 0.15
C ALA A 68 1.61 -12.11 0.23
N SER A 69 0.43 -11.53 0.49
CA SER A 69 -0.85 -12.22 0.43
C SER A 69 -1.13 -12.78 -0.96
N ALA A 70 -0.98 -11.95 -2.00
CA ALA A 70 -1.19 -12.34 -3.39
C ALA A 70 -0.26 -13.49 -3.83
N ARG A 71 0.98 -13.54 -3.33
CA ARG A 71 1.92 -14.66 -3.58
C ARG A 71 1.47 -15.99 -2.98
N ARG A 72 0.62 -15.98 -1.96
CA ARG A 72 0.06 -17.18 -1.34
C ARG A 72 -1.27 -17.61 -1.96
N TRP A 73 -1.77 -16.88 -2.96
CA TRP A 73 -3.10 -17.07 -3.54
C TRP A 73 -3.24 -18.43 -4.24
N PRO A 74 -4.06 -19.36 -3.69
CA PRO A 74 -4.34 -20.63 -4.35
C PRO A 74 -5.14 -20.43 -5.63
N HIS A 75 -4.90 -21.27 -6.64
CA HIS A 75 -5.50 -21.08 -7.96
C HIS A 75 -7.01 -21.31 -7.98
N GLU A 76 -7.48 -22.14 -7.06
CA GLU A 76 -8.86 -22.62 -6.91
C GLU A 76 -9.77 -21.61 -6.23
N LEU A 77 -9.21 -20.56 -5.61
CA LEU A 77 -9.98 -19.53 -4.89
C LEU A 77 -10.14 -18.27 -5.74
N SER A 78 -11.27 -17.59 -5.58
CA SER A 78 -11.38 -16.18 -5.94
C SER A 78 -10.45 -15.32 -5.07
N LEU A 79 -10.21 -14.08 -5.50
CA LEU A 79 -9.34 -13.17 -4.74
C LEU A 79 -9.98 -12.81 -3.40
N SER A 80 -11.28 -12.54 -3.38
CA SER A 80 -12.02 -12.20 -2.16
C SER A 80 -12.00 -13.34 -1.13
N GLU A 81 -12.25 -14.58 -1.56
CA GLU A 81 -12.15 -15.78 -0.69
C GLU A 81 -10.72 -15.94 -0.14
N HIS A 82 -9.72 -15.77 -0.99
CA HIS A 82 -8.32 -15.86 -0.58
C HIS A 82 -7.94 -14.77 0.43
N LEU A 83 -8.25 -13.51 0.16
CA LEU A 83 -7.90 -12.41 1.06
C LEU A 83 -8.60 -12.54 2.43
N ALA A 84 -9.84 -13.03 2.46
CA ALA A 84 -10.54 -13.30 3.71
C ALA A 84 -9.87 -14.45 4.51
N ALA A 85 -9.52 -15.55 3.85
CA ALA A 85 -8.82 -16.67 4.48
C ALA A 85 -7.39 -16.31 4.93
N ASP A 86 -6.68 -15.54 4.12
CA ASP A 86 -5.31 -15.09 4.42
C ASP A 86 -5.29 -14.13 5.61
N ALA A 87 -6.30 -13.26 5.76
CA ALA A 87 -6.43 -12.37 6.92
C ALA A 87 -6.64 -13.12 8.25
N ILE A 88 -7.30 -14.28 8.21
CA ILE A 88 -7.48 -15.15 9.39
C ILE A 88 -6.17 -15.86 9.75
N THR A 89 -5.44 -16.33 8.75
CA THR A 89 -4.19 -17.10 8.94
C THR A 89 -2.99 -16.21 9.24
N HIS A 90 -3.00 -14.97 8.75
CA HIS A 90 -1.97 -13.95 8.95
C HIS A 90 -2.60 -12.67 9.51
N PRO A 91 -3.10 -12.71 10.76
CA PRO A 91 -3.76 -11.56 11.37
C PRO A 91 -2.78 -10.41 11.58
N LEU A 92 -3.30 -9.19 11.48
CA LEU A 92 -2.54 -7.98 11.76
C LEU A 92 -2.18 -7.89 13.24
N SER A 93 -0.93 -7.52 13.53
CA SER A 93 -0.55 -7.12 14.89
C SER A 93 -1.19 -5.77 15.24
N PRO A 94 -1.28 -5.40 16.54
CA PRO A 94 -1.77 -4.08 16.93
C PRO A 94 -1.01 -2.93 16.24
N GLN A 95 0.31 -3.07 16.08
CA GLN A 95 1.11 -2.08 15.38
C GLN A 95 0.80 -2.03 13.88
N ASP A 96 0.49 -3.16 13.24
CA ASP A 96 0.08 -3.17 11.84
C ASP A 96 -1.26 -2.46 11.64
N ILE A 97 -2.18 -2.61 12.59
CA ILE A 97 -3.47 -1.90 12.57
C ILE A 97 -3.24 -0.38 12.67
N GLU A 98 -2.37 0.08 13.58
CA GLU A 98 -2.00 1.50 13.68
C GLU A 98 -1.31 2.02 12.41
N ASP A 99 -0.45 1.21 11.81
CA ASP A 99 0.23 1.55 10.55
C ASP A 99 -0.80 1.67 9.41
N GLU A 100 -1.82 0.80 9.32
CA GLU A 100 -2.90 0.92 8.33
C GLU A 100 -3.77 2.16 8.52
N LEU A 101 -4.11 2.49 9.77
CA LEU A 101 -4.84 3.73 10.07
C LEU A 101 -4.04 4.97 9.66
N SER A 102 -2.71 4.92 9.82
CA SER A 102 -1.81 5.98 9.36
C SER A 102 -1.75 6.05 7.83
N ALA A 103 -1.72 4.91 7.15
CA ALA A 103 -1.77 4.83 5.69
C ALA A 103 -3.08 5.41 5.13
N ILE A 104 -4.23 5.08 5.74
CA ILE A 104 -5.56 5.63 5.38
C ILE A 104 -5.58 7.17 5.49
N ARG A 105 -5.03 7.71 6.59
CA ARG A 105 -4.91 9.17 6.78
C ARG A 105 -4.04 9.79 5.70
N LEU A 106 -2.89 9.20 5.41
CA LEU A 106 -1.97 9.70 4.38
C LEU A 106 -2.57 9.64 2.98
N ALA A 107 -3.21 8.53 2.60
CA ALA A 107 -3.88 8.38 1.31
C ALA A 107 -4.90 9.52 1.10
N THR A 108 -5.65 9.86 2.14
CA THR A 108 -6.59 11.01 2.13
C THR A 108 -5.89 12.34 1.87
N MET A 109 -4.71 12.57 2.46
CA MET A 109 -3.94 13.81 2.28
C MET A 109 -3.32 13.95 0.88
N THR A 110 -3.12 12.87 0.14
CA THR A 110 -2.50 12.93 -1.20
C THR A 110 -3.32 13.74 -2.22
N ALA A 111 -4.63 13.90 -1.99
CA ALA A 111 -5.50 14.67 -2.87
C ALA A 111 -5.19 16.18 -2.87
N SER A 112 -4.65 16.71 -1.77
CA SER A 112 -4.33 18.12 -1.60
C SER A 112 -2.84 18.44 -1.58
N ASP A 113 -1.96 17.42 -1.57
CA ASP A 113 -0.50 17.61 -1.57
C ASP A 113 0.19 16.82 -2.70
N PRO A 114 0.66 17.50 -3.77
CA PRO A 114 1.33 16.87 -4.91
C PRO A 114 2.67 16.19 -4.58
N ALA A 115 3.42 16.68 -3.60
CA ALA A 115 4.70 16.10 -3.23
C ALA A 115 4.49 14.77 -2.48
N LEU A 116 3.50 14.74 -1.58
CA LEU A 116 3.06 13.51 -0.92
C LEU A 116 2.47 12.52 -1.92
N ARG A 117 1.68 13.00 -2.89
CA ARG A 117 1.15 12.19 -3.99
C ARG A 117 2.27 11.47 -4.75
N THR A 118 3.40 12.13 -4.97
CA THR A 118 4.56 11.53 -5.64
C THR A 118 5.11 10.35 -4.85
N ALA A 119 5.36 10.53 -3.54
CA ALA A 119 5.84 9.44 -2.67
C ALA A 119 4.87 8.25 -2.65
N TYR A 120 3.57 8.53 -2.56
CA TYR A 120 2.52 7.51 -2.59
C TYR A 120 2.48 6.74 -3.92
N LEU A 121 2.60 7.41 -5.07
CA LEU A 121 2.63 6.75 -6.38
C LEU A 121 3.90 5.92 -6.59
N MET A 122 5.04 6.34 -6.04
CA MET A 122 6.27 5.53 -6.09
C MET A 122 6.15 4.19 -5.35
N VAL A 123 5.39 4.17 -4.25
CA VAL A 123 5.09 2.92 -3.52
C VAL A 123 4.21 2.00 -4.38
N HIS A 124 3.20 2.55 -5.06
CA HIS A 124 2.33 1.78 -5.95
C HIS A 124 3.07 1.25 -7.18
N ASP A 125 3.98 2.03 -7.76
CA ASP A 125 4.86 1.58 -8.84
C ASP A 125 5.78 0.42 -8.40
N ARG A 126 6.24 0.41 -7.13
CA ARG A 126 6.95 -0.75 -6.56
C ARG A 126 6.02 -1.95 -6.37
N MET A 127 4.80 -1.73 -5.90
CA MET A 127 3.78 -2.78 -5.75
C MET A 127 3.47 -3.45 -7.09
N GLU A 128 3.32 -2.68 -8.16
CA GLU A 128 3.08 -3.17 -9.53
C GLU A 128 4.14 -4.20 -9.93
N ARG A 129 5.42 -3.86 -9.77
CA ARG A 129 6.53 -4.79 -10.04
C ARG A 129 6.47 -6.04 -9.18
N GLY A 130 6.03 -5.91 -7.92
CA GLY A 130 5.87 -7.04 -7.01
C GLY A 130 4.76 -8.01 -7.41
N LEU A 131 3.74 -7.53 -8.14
CA LEU A 131 2.60 -8.31 -8.61
C LEU A 131 2.84 -9.04 -9.94
N ILE A 132 3.80 -8.60 -10.75
CA ILE A 132 4.15 -9.24 -12.03
C ILE A 132 4.29 -10.77 -11.91
N PRO A 133 5.15 -11.33 -11.02
CA PRO A 133 5.31 -12.79 -10.95
C PRO A 133 4.04 -13.51 -10.46
N VAL A 134 3.21 -12.86 -9.65
CA VAL A 134 1.93 -13.43 -9.20
C VAL A 134 0.96 -13.53 -10.38
N ILE A 135 0.89 -12.48 -11.17
CA ILE A 135 -0.02 -12.41 -12.32
C ILE A 135 0.46 -13.32 -13.45
N ALA A 136 1.76 -13.40 -13.69
CA ALA A 136 2.38 -14.33 -14.62
C ALA A 136 1.98 -15.78 -14.31
N ASP A 137 2.15 -16.21 -13.05
CA ASP A 137 1.75 -17.53 -12.58
C ASP A 137 0.24 -17.76 -12.75
N ARG A 138 -0.60 -16.79 -12.38
CA ARG A 138 -2.06 -16.89 -12.51
C ARG A 138 -2.55 -17.01 -13.96
N LEU A 139 -1.83 -16.41 -14.89
CA LEU A 139 -2.18 -16.44 -16.32
C LEU A 139 -1.46 -17.55 -17.10
N GLY A 140 -0.46 -18.21 -16.51
CA GLY A 140 0.40 -19.17 -17.22
C GLY A 140 1.23 -18.51 -18.34
N LEU A 141 1.64 -17.27 -18.14
CA LEU A 141 2.38 -16.45 -19.11
C LEU A 141 3.76 -16.04 -18.55
N PRO A 142 4.74 -15.70 -19.41
CA PRO A 142 6.02 -15.12 -18.97
C PRO A 142 5.86 -13.75 -18.27
N ASP A 143 6.74 -13.45 -17.31
CA ASP A 143 6.75 -12.18 -16.57
C ASP A 143 6.85 -10.93 -17.46
N ASP A 144 7.53 -11.03 -18.61
CA ASP A 144 7.71 -9.94 -19.57
C ASP A 144 6.60 -9.82 -20.62
N ASP A 145 5.61 -10.73 -20.59
CA ASP A 145 4.45 -10.67 -21.48
C ASP A 145 3.66 -9.36 -21.29
N LEU A 146 3.26 -8.74 -22.39
CA LEU A 146 2.53 -7.48 -22.37
C LEU A 146 1.22 -7.60 -21.58
N THR A 147 0.53 -8.73 -21.67
CA THR A 147 -0.71 -9.01 -20.93
C THR A 147 -0.48 -9.03 -19.44
N VAL A 148 0.60 -9.68 -18.98
CA VAL A 148 0.97 -9.73 -17.55
C VAL A 148 1.24 -8.32 -17.04
N ARG A 149 2.04 -7.54 -17.77
CA ARG A 149 2.36 -6.15 -17.40
C ARG A 149 1.12 -5.24 -17.41
N LEU A 150 0.24 -5.38 -18.40
CA LEU A 150 -1.02 -4.63 -18.46
C LEU A 150 -1.94 -5.00 -17.29
N CYS A 151 -2.05 -6.29 -16.95
CA CYS A 151 -2.81 -6.73 -15.78
C CYS A 151 -2.19 -6.22 -14.47
N ALA A 152 -0.86 -6.21 -14.32
CA ALA A 152 -0.20 -5.67 -13.13
C ALA A 152 -0.48 -4.17 -12.94
N ALA A 153 -0.37 -3.40 -14.02
CA ALA A 153 -0.72 -1.97 -14.00
C ALA A 153 -2.21 -1.75 -13.68
N ALA A 154 -3.10 -2.54 -14.29
CA ALA A 154 -4.55 -2.46 -14.05
C ALA A 154 -4.91 -2.81 -12.60
N VAL A 155 -4.33 -3.88 -12.03
CA VAL A 155 -4.54 -4.28 -10.63
C VAL A 155 -4.03 -3.21 -9.68
N THR A 156 -2.84 -2.67 -9.92
CA THR A 156 -2.28 -1.58 -9.11
C THR A 156 -3.17 -0.34 -9.17
N GLY A 157 -3.70 0.00 -10.36
CA GLY A 157 -4.65 1.08 -10.55
C GLY A 157 -5.97 0.85 -9.79
N ALA A 158 -6.53 -0.34 -9.88
CA ALA A 158 -7.75 -0.73 -9.16
C ALA A 158 -7.54 -0.66 -7.64
N PHE A 159 -6.45 -1.23 -7.14
CA PHE A 159 -6.07 -1.18 -5.73
C PHE A 159 -5.98 0.27 -5.23
N ARG A 160 -5.23 1.10 -5.96
CA ARG A 160 -5.02 2.51 -5.61
C ARG A 160 -6.34 3.28 -5.56
N VAL A 161 -7.24 3.07 -6.52
CA VAL A 161 -8.54 3.75 -6.55
C VAL A 161 -9.42 3.32 -5.37
N VAL A 162 -9.45 2.02 -5.05
CA VAL A 162 -10.19 1.51 -3.89
C VAL A 162 -9.60 2.05 -2.58
N ASP A 163 -8.28 2.06 -2.43
CA ASP A 163 -7.59 2.62 -1.27
C ASP A 163 -7.91 4.11 -1.07
N GLU A 164 -7.83 4.91 -2.14
CA GLU A 164 -8.17 6.34 -2.13
C GLU A 164 -9.67 6.58 -1.80
N ASP A 165 -10.57 5.73 -2.30
CA ASP A 165 -12.01 5.84 -2.05
C ASP A 165 -12.40 5.47 -0.62
N VAL A 166 -11.92 4.32 -0.14
CA VAL A 166 -12.14 3.83 1.22
C VAL A 166 -11.52 4.81 2.23
N SER A 167 -10.31 5.29 1.98
CA SER A 167 -9.63 6.25 2.86
C SER A 167 -10.43 7.53 3.00
N ARG A 168 -10.89 8.11 1.88
CA ARG A 168 -11.75 9.29 1.88
C ARG A 168 -13.08 9.03 2.58
N ALA A 169 -13.70 7.87 2.35
CA ALA A 169 -14.95 7.49 2.99
C ALA A 169 -14.83 7.42 4.53
N ILE A 170 -13.74 6.87 5.03
CA ILE A 170 -13.47 6.75 6.47
C ILE A 170 -13.12 8.13 7.07
N VAL A 171 -12.15 8.83 6.49
CA VAL A 171 -11.56 10.03 7.10
C VAL A 171 -12.43 11.27 6.90
N VAL A 172 -12.96 11.48 5.70
CA VAL A 172 -13.72 12.69 5.37
C VAL A 172 -15.21 12.50 5.66
N ASN A 173 -15.76 11.33 5.32
CA ASN A 173 -17.21 11.10 5.42
C ASN A 173 -17.62 10.38 6.72
N GLY A 174 -16.67 10.00 7.58
CA GLY A 174 -16.93 9.30 8.84
C GLY A 174 -17.62 7.94 8.67
N LYS A 175 -17.54 7.33 7.48
CA LYS A 175 -18.16 6.04 7.22
C LYS A 175 -17.37 4.93 7.92
N LYS A 176 -18.09 3.97 8.48
CA LYS A 176 -17.50 2.69 8.88
C LYS A 176 -17.51 1.79 7.66
N VAL A 177 -16.34 1.42 7.17
CA VAL A 177 -16.16 0.42 6.12
C VAL A 177 -15.63 -0.83 6.80
N SER A 178 -16.37 -1.92 6.72
CA SER A 178 -15.91 -3.22 7.24
C SER A 178 -14.82 -3.80 6.35
N GLN A 179 -14.03 -4.72 6.91
CA GLN A 179 -13.00 -5.42 6.15
C GLN A 179 -13.62 -6.20 4.97
N GLU A 180 -14.74 -6.88 5.20
CA GLU A 180 -15.45 -7.65 4.17
C GLU A 180 -15.91 -6.77 2.99
N GLU A 181 -16.46 -5.59 3.28
CA GLU A 181 -16.84 -4.62 2.24
C GLU A 181 -15.62 -4.15 1.43
N ALA A 182 -14.51 -3.84 2.09
CA ALA A 182 -13.28 -3.42 1.42
C ALA A 182 -12.71 -4.53 0.53
N LEU A 183 -12.70 -5.79 1.00
CA LEU A 183 -12.25 -6.94 0.21
C LEU A 183 -13.14 -7.21 -0.99
N THR A 184 -14.46 -7.08 -0.83
CA THR A 184 -15.44 -7.24 -1.92
C THR A 184 -15.27 -6.15 -2.97
N LEU A 185 -15.08 -4.90 -2.55
CA LEU A 185 -14.79 -3.78 -3.46
C LEU A 185 -13.49 -4.00 -4.23
N MET A 186 -12.45 -4.49 -3.56
CA MET A 186 -11.16 -4.80 -4.16
C MET A 186 -11.26 -5.89 -5.24
N ASP A 187 -11.90 -7.02 -4.92
CA ASP A 187 -12.11 -8.11 -5.87
C ASP A 187 -12.91 -7.65 -7.10
N ARG A 188 -14.01 -6.92 -6.86
CA ARG A 188 -14.81 -6.33 -7.95
C ARG A 188 -13.98 -5.41 -8.83
N ALA A 189 -13.23 -4.48 -8.25
CA ALA A 189 -12.45 -3.50 -9.00
C ALA A 189 -11.35 -4.18 -9.84
N ILE A 190 -10.66 -5.17 -9.28
CA ILE A 190 -9.65 -5.95 -10.01
C ILE A 190 -10.27 -6.75 -11.16
N ARG A 191 -11.43 -7.36 -10.92
CA ARG A 191 -12.15 -8.12 -11.94
C ARG A 191 -12.60 -7.22 -13.10
N GLU A 192 -13.16 -6.05 -12.79
CA GLU A 192 -13.57 -5.06 -13.80
C GLU A 192 -12.35 -4.52 -14.58
N ALA A 193 -11.27 -4.14 -13.88
CA ALA A 193 -10.07 -3.55 -14.49
C ALA A 193 -9.30 -4.51 -15.41
N THR A 194 -9.45 -5.83 -15.21
CA THR A 194 -8.71 -6.85 -15.96
C THR A 194 -9.56 -7.58 -17.01
N ASN A 195 -10.80 -7.12 -17.24
CA ASN A 195 -11.82 -7.79 -18.05
C ASN A 195 -12.05 -9.24 -17.62
N GLY A 196 -12.07 -9.49 -16.30
CA GLY A 196 -12.32 -10.79 -15.70
C GLY A 196 -11.14 -11.78 -15.73
N ARG A 197 -9.97 -11.36 -16.22
CA ARG A 197 -8.75 -12.21 -16.23
C ARG A 197 -8.25 -12.53 -14.83
N LEU A 198 -8.48 -11.63 -13.87
CA LEU A 198 -8.12 -11.80 -12.47
C LEU A 198 -9.38 -11.63 -11.59
N GLY A 199 -9.34 -12.22 -10.40
CA GLY A 199 -10.40 -12.14 -9.37
C GLY A 199 -11.23 -13.41 -9.21
N GLY A 200 -11.43 -14.18 -10.27
CA GLY A 200 -12.13 -15.49 -10.20
C GLY A 200 -11.21 -16.70 -9.98
N PRO A 201 -11.76 -17.86 -9.63
CA PRO A 201 -11.00 -19.12 -9.68
C PRO A 201 -10.56 -19.41 -11.11
N VAL A 202 -9.35 -19.94 -11.28
CA VAL A 202 -8.85 -20.35 -12.60
C VAL A 202 -9.25 -21.81 -12.82
N LYS A 203 -10.07 -22.07 -13.85
CA LYS A 203 -10.34 -23.44 -14.30
C LYS A 203 -9.08 -23.94 -15.01
N ARG A 204 -8.44 -24.97 -14.44
CA ARG A 204 -7.42 -25.74 -15.16
C ARG A 204 -8.04 -26.54 -16.30
#